data_AF-A0A1C4T668-F1
#
_entry.id   AF-A0A1C4T668-F1
#
_cell.length_a   1.000
_cell.length_b   1.000
_cell.length_c   1.000
_cell.angle_alpha   90.00
_cell.angle_beta   90.00
_cell.angle_gamma   90.00
#
_symmetry.space_group_name_H-M   'P 1'
#
loop_
_entity.id
_entity.type
_entity.pdbx_description
1 polymer ?
#
loop_
_entity_poly.entity_id
_entity_poly.type
_entity_poly.pdbx_seq_one_letter_code
_entity_poly.pdbx_strand_id
1 'polypeptide(L)'
;MRRAYSVETVRAAEAALMQRLPEGALMQRAAAGLAAACGDLLRRNGRVYGSRVLLLVGSGDNGGDALYAGARLARRGAGVRALLLAPDRAHPGGLAAFRAAGGQVVDGPDGLGVLDLVVDGITGIGGRGGLREDATELVHTVTRDRTPVIAVDLPSGVEADTGEVHGEAVRADATVTFGTYKPGLLIDPAAEHAGALRLVDIGLEPELPEPPDLEALQYADVAALLPVPGAESDKYRRGVVGVVAGSERYPGAAVLAVAGALRGGAGAVRYVGPGADAVIARFPEALVHAGPPSKAGRVQAWVVGPGLGDGGQRRPPSPMCSPPMCRCSSTRTGCGCWTPRPYGPGPPRPSSPRTRGRPPRCSARPVRRSSPVGSPRCANWPPATAPPCSSRAPPP
;
A
#
# COMPACT_ATOMS: atom_id res chain seq x y z
N MET A 1 -1.95 8.42 -10.61
CA MET A 1 -1.71 7.10 -9.98
C MET A 1 -0.42 7.17 -9.18
N ARG A 2 -0.29 6.40 -8.09
CA ARG A 2 1.03 6.16 -7.49
C ARG A 2 1.73 5.09 -8.31
N ARG A 3 2.98 5.31 -8.67
CA ARG A 3 3.80 4.41 -9.49
C ARG A 3 4.97 3.92 -8.66
N ALA A 4 5.18 2.62 -8.65
CA ALA A 4 6.23 1.99 -7.87
C ALA A 4 7.17 1.18 -8.76
N TYR A 5 8.43 1.15 -8.34
CA TYR A 5 9.52 0.49 -9.03
C TYR A 5 10.35 -0.34 -8.06
N SER A 6 10.86 -1.45 -8.55
CA SER A 6 11.71 -2.35 -7.80
C SER A 6 12.97 -1.66 -7.29
N VAL A 7 13.56 -2.20 -6.22
CA VAL A 7 14.83 -1.73 -5.65
C VAL A 7 15.93 -1.72 -6.70
N GLU A 8 16.00 -2.72 -7.57
CA GLU A 8 16.97 -2.78 -8.66
C GLU A 8 16.80 -1.61 -9.62
N THR A 9 15.57 -1.36 -10.07
CA THR A 9 15.26 -0.23 -10.96
C THR A 9 15.57 1.12 -10.32
N VAL A 10 15.22 1.30 -9.03
CA VAL A 10 15.52 2.53 -8.29
C VAL A 10 17.03 2.77 -8.21
N ARG A 11 17.82 1.74 -7.86
CA ARG A 11 19.28 1.85 -7.78
C ARG A 11 19.92 2.17 -9.13
N ALA A 12 19.43 1.56 -10.22
CA ALA A 12 19.91 1.84 -11.57
C ALA A 12 19.62 3.29 -11.98
N ALA A 13 18.41 3.77 -11.72
CA ALA A 13 18.00 5.14 -12.00
C ALA A 13 18.80 6.16 -11.15
N GLU A 14 19.04 5.88 -9.88
CA GLU A 14 19.85 6.73 -9.00
C GLU A 14 21.31 6.78 -9.48
N ALA A 15 21.88 5.64 -9.87
CA ALA A 15 23.24 5.58 -10.39
C ALA A 15 23.39 6.41 -11.68
N ALA A 16 22.43 6.33 -12.60
CA ALA A 16 22.42 7.13 -13.82
C ALA A 16 22.31 8.64 -13.52
N LEU A 17 21.42 9.02 -12.60
CA LEU A 17 21.23 10.41 -12.20
C LEU A 17 22.45 10.99 -11.48
N MET A 18 23.10 10.21 -10.61
CA MET A 18 24.29 10.64 -9.86
C MET A 18 25.47 10.99 -10.77
N GLN A 19 25.61 10.35 -11.94
CA GLN A 19 26.67 10.69 -12.91
C GLN A 19 26.56 12.13 -13.44
N ARG A 20 25.39 12.75 -13.31
CA ARG A 20 25.10 14.10 -13.82
C ARG A 20 24.96 15.14 -12.72
N LEU A 21 25.13 14.75 -11.46
CA LEU A 21 24.93 15.62 -10.30
C LEU A 21 26.21 15.72 -9.45
N PRO A 22 26.38 16.81 -8.69
CA PRO A 22 27.40 16.87 -7.66
C PRO A 22 27.23 15.75 -6.64
N GLU A 23 28.35 15.31 -6.06
CA GLU A 23 28.37 14.28 -5.03
C GLU A 23 27.43 14.65 -3.86
N GLY A 24 26.63 13.68 -3.42
CA GLY A 24 25.68 13.85 -2.32
C GLY A 24 24.44 14.68 -2.64
N ALA A 25 24.26 15.19 -3.86
CA ALA A 25 23.12 16.04 -4.22
C ALA A 25 21.75 15.36 -3.99
N LEU A 26 21.62 14.07 -4.34
CA LEU A 26 20.38 13.32 -4.13
C LEU A 26 20.04 13.18 -2.65
N MET A 27 21.01 12.75 -1.84
CA MET A 27 20.87 12.64 -0.39
C MET A 27 20.52 13.99 0.26
N GLN A 28 21.15 15.08 -0.20
CA GLN A 28 20.79 16.41 0.30
C GLN A 28 19.35 16.81 -0.03
N ARG A 29 18.81 16.42 -1.20
CA ARG A 29 17.41 16.63 -1.58
C ARG A 29 16.47 15.76 -0.73
N ALA A 30 16.77 14.46 -0.62
CA ALA A 30 16.03 13.50 0.19
C ALA A 30 15.90 13.98 1.64
N ALA A 31 17.04 14.26 2.29
CA ALA A 31 17.08 14.78 3.64
C ALA A 31 16.37 16.15 3.80
N ALA A 32 16.23 16.95 2.74
CA ALA A 32 15.57 18.26 2.82
C ALA A 32 14.06 18.07 2.86
N GLY A 33 13.55 17.19 1.99
CA GLY A 33 12.16 16.76 2.01
C GLY A 33 11.79 16.04 3.31
N LEU A 34 12.67 15.16 3.82
CA LEU A 34 12.50 14.50 5.12
C LEU A 34 12.42 15.52 6.26
N ALA A 35 13.37 16.46 6.36
CA ALA A 35 13.33 17.52 7.37
C ALA A 35 12.08 18.40 7.28
N ALA A 36 11.61 18.69 6.06
CA ALA A 36 10.36 19.42 5.85
C ALA A 36 9.15 18.62 6.36
N ALA A 37 9.08 17.33 6.05
CA ALA A 37 8.01 16.44 6.51
C ALA A 37 7.97 16.30 8.03
N CYS A 38 9.13 16.06 8.67
CA CYS A 38 9.24 16.05 10.12
C CYS A 38 8.83 17.39 10.74
N GLY A 39 9.30 18.50 10.16
CA GLY A 39 8.92 19.84 10.60
C GLY A 39 7.42 20.12 10.48
N ASP A 40 6.78 19.67 9.41
CA ASP A 40 5.33 19.82 9.21
C ASP A 40 4.53 19.05 10.27
N LEU A 41 4.93 17.80 10.57
CA LEU A 41 4.30 17.00 11.63
C LEU A 41 4.47 17.66 13.01
N LEU A 42 5.69 18.07 13.34
CA LEU A 42 5.99 18.77 14.59
C LEU A 42 5.19 20.07 14.75
N ARG A 43 5.05 20.88 13.69
CA ARG A 43 4.22 22.10 13.73
C ARG A 43 2.74 21.78 13.98
N ARG A 44 2.21 20.72 13.36
CA ARG A 44 0.81 20.29 13.60
C ARG A 44 0.58 19.87 15.04
N ASN A 45 1.61 19.31 15.68
CA ASN A 45 1.58 18.89 17.08
C ASN A 45 2.00 20.00 18.05
N GLY A 46 2.28 21.21 17.55
CA GLY A 46 2.44 22.42 18.34
C GLY A 46 3.62 23.30 17.93
N ARG A 47 4.83 22.74 17.76
CA ARG A 47 6.04 23.54 17.51
C ARG A 47 7.17 22.69 16.91
N VAL A 48 8.16 23.38 16.32
CA VAL A 48 9.46 22.78 15.93
C VAL A 48 10.55 23.19 16.92
N TYR A 49 10.58 24.47 17.30
CA TYR A 49 11.53 24.97 18.28
C TYR A 49 11.28 24.34 19.65
N GLY A 50 12.32 23.79 20.26
CA GLY A 50 12.25 23.10 21.55
C GLY A 50 11.56 21.74 21.51
N SER A 51 11.23 21.21 20.32
CA SER A 51 10.71 19.86 20.18
C SER A 51 11.84 18.84 20.30
N ARG A 52 11.55 17.69 20.90
CA ARG A 52 12.50 16.60 21.17
C ARG A 52 12.35 15.52 20.11
N VAL A 53 13.37 15.36 19.29
CA VAL A 53 13.37 14.41 18.17
C VAL A 53 14.44 13.36 18.41
N LEU A 54 14.07 12.10 18.28
CA LEU A 54 15.02 10.98 18.29
C LEU A 54 15.19 10.44 16.86
N LEU A 55 16.44 10.25 16.44
CA LEU A 55 16.79 9.56 15.21
C LEU A 55 17.29 8.16 15.57
N LEU A 56 16.69 7.13 14.99
CA LEU A 56 17.21 5.77 15.00
C LEU A 56 18.01 5.58 13.72
N VAL A 57 19.32 5.41 13.86
CA VAL A 57 20.26 5.55 12.73
C VAL A 57 20.98 4.24 12.48
N GLY A 58 20.77 3.67 11.29
CA GLY A 58 21.50 2.50 10.82
C GLY A 58 22.81 2.85 10.11
N SER A 59 23.44 1.83 9.53
CA SER A 59 24.74 1.92 8.86
C SER A 59 24.69 2.33 7.39
N GLY A 60 23.50 2.60 6.83
CA GLY A 60 23.30 2.85 5.40
C GLY A 60 22.92 4.30 5.09
N ASP A 61 22.56 4.54 3.82
CA ASP A 61 22.19 5.87 3.33
C ASP A 61 20.95 6.44 4.02
N ASN A 62 19.97 5.60 4.39
CA ASN A 62 18.82 6.02 5.21
C ASN A 62 19.23 6.63 6.56
N GLY A 63 20.29 6.09 7.18
CA GLY A 63 20.86 6.66 8.38
C GLY A 63 21.50 8.03 8.11
N GLY A 64 22.16 8.18 6.96
CA GLY A 64 22.68 9.46 6.46
C GLY A 64 21.58 10.49 6.24
N ASP A 65 20.48 10.12 5.57
CA ASP A 65 19.31 10.96 5.34
C ASP A 65 18.69 11.43 6.65
N ALA A 66 18.52 10.50 7.61
CA ALA A 66 18.03 10.82 8.95
C ALA A 66 18.94 11.82 9.66
N LEU A 67 20.26 11.61 9.63
CA LEU A 67 21.25 12.51 10.25
C LEU A 67 21.26 13.91 9.60
N TYR A 68 21.24 14.01 8.27
CA TYR A 68 21.16 15.30 7.58
C TYR A 68 19.83 16.01 7.82
N ALA A 69 18.71 15.27 7.87
CA ALA A 69 17.42 15.84 8.23
C ALA A 69 17.41 16.32 9.68
N GLY A 70 17.97 15.54 10.59
CA GLY A 70 18.19 15.89 11.99
C GLY A 70 19.02 17.15 12.16
N ALA A 71 20.11 17.28 11.39
CA ALA A 71 20.93 18.49 11.38
C ALA A 71 20.11 19.74 11.00
N ARG A 72 19.23 19.61 10.00
CA ARG A 72 18.34 20.70 9.58
C ARG A 72 17.29 21.05 10.64
N LEU A 73 16.75 20.06 11.36
CA LEU A 73 15.83 20.27 12.47
C LEU A 73 16.54 20.93 13.67
N ALA A 74 17.76 20.49 13.99
CA ALA A 74 18.57 21.07 15.06
C ALA A 74 18.90 22.55 14.80
N ARG A 75 19.25 22.92 13.56
CA ARG A 75 19.41 24.33 13.15
C ARG A 75 18.15 25.17 13.28
N ARG A 76 16.97 24.55 13.34
CA ARG A 76 15.67 25.22 13.59
C ARG A 76 15.31 25.25 15.08
N GLY A 77 16.23 24.85 15.96
CA GLY A 77 16.06 24.88 17.41
C GLY A 77 15.36 23.67 18.00
N ALA A 78 15.18 22.57 17.24
CA ALA A 78 14.74 21.30 17.83
C ALA A 78 15.89 20.65 18.63
N GLY A 79 15.57 20.03 19.76
CA GLY A 79 16.50 19.19 20.50
C GLY A 79 16.56 17.80 19.85
N VAL A 80 17.55 17.60 18.98
CA VAL A 80 17.67 16.35 18.21
C VAL A 80 18.75 15.45 18.81
N ARG A 81 18.37 14.20 19.12
CA ARG A 81 19.26 13.13 19.57
C ARG A 81 19.31 12.02 18.54
N ALA A 82 20.47 11.37 18.39
CA ALA A 82 20.65 10.23 17.49
C ALA A 82 21.18 9.03 18.27
N LEU A 83 20.53 7.89 18.11
CA LEU A 83 21.01 6.60 18.57
C LEU A 83 21.52 5.82 17.35
N LEU A 84 22.82 5.52 17.35
CA LEU A 84 23.48 4.84 16.25
C LEU A 84 23.49 3.33 16.53
N LEU A 85 22.82 2.53 15.71
CA LEU A 85 22.78 1.07 15.86
C LEU A 85 24.09 0.41 15.41
N ALA A 86 24.88 1.12 14.60
CA ALA A 86 26.23 0.71 14.20
C ALA A 86 27.14 1.94 14.18
N PRO A 87 27.63 2.42 15.34
CA PRO A 87 28.36 3.68 15.47
C PRO A 87 29.55 3.79 14.51
N ASP A 88 30.32 2.71 14.36
CA ASP A 88 31.53 2.67 13.50
C ASP A 88 31.21 2.69 12.01
N ARG A 89 29.94 2.50 11.64
CA ARG A 89 29.45 2.45 10.26
C ARG A 89 28.42 3.54 9.96
N ALA A 90 28.22 4.48 10.89
CA ALA A 90 27.33 5.61 10.66
C ALA A 90 27.86 6.47 9.50
N HIS A 91 26.96 7.02 8.69
CA HIS A 91 27.33 7.84 7.54
C HIS A 91 28.19 9.05 7.99
N PRO A 92 29.48 9.14 7.59
CA PRO A 92 30.41 10.12 8.16
C PRO A 92 30.00 11.58 7.96
N GLY A 93 29.60 11.93 6.73
CA GLY A 93 29.17 13.29 6.39
C GLY A 93 27.92 13.74 7.15
N GLY A 94 26.87 12.91 7.16
CA GLY A 94 25.66 13.12 7.96
C GLY A 94 25.96 13.29 9.44
N LEU A 95 26.81 12.43 10.02
CA LEU A 95 27.15 12.49 11.45
C LEU A 95 27.93 13.77 11.80
N ALA A 96 28.88 14.17 10.95
CA ALA A 96 29.62 15.41 11.11
C ALA A 96 28.68 16.63 11.04
N ALA A 97 27.79 16.66 10.04
CA ALA A 97 26.81 17.74 9.87
C ALA A 97 25.81 17.81 11.04
N PHE A 98 25.38 16.65 11.55
CA PHE A 98 24.49 16.53 12.71
C PHE A 98 25.13 17.10 13.97
N ARG A 99 26.37 16.70 14.27
CA ARG A 99 27.13 17.23 15.43
C ARG A 99 27.39 18.72 15.30
N ALA A 100 27.80 19.19 14.12
CA ALA A 100 28.02 20.61 13.86
C ALA A 100 26.75 21.47 14.01
N ALA A 101 25.57 20.87 13.82
CA ALA A 101 24.29 21.53 14.04
C ALA A 101 23.81 21.53 15.51
N GLY A 102 24.61 20.98 16.44
CA GLY A 102 24.25 20.84 17.86
C GLY A 102 23.47 19.58 18.19
N GLY A 103 23.36 18.64 17.25
CA GLY A 103 22.78 17.32 17.51
C GLY A 103 23.62 16.49 18.47
N GLN A 104 22.96 15.71 19.33
CA GLN A 104 23.62 14.89 20.35
C GLN A 104 23.53 13.40 19.99
N VAL A 105 24.66 12.69 19.99
CA VAL A 105 24.64 11.22 19.92
C VAL A 105 24.45 10.67 21.33
N VAL A 106 23.59 9.67 21.47
CA VAL A 106 23.32 8.99 22.75
C VAL A 106 23.59 7.49 22.60
N ASP A 107 24.01 6.87 23.69
CA ASP A 107 24.40 5.45 23.72
C ASP A 107 23.21 4.50 23.92
N GLY A 108 22.05 5.03 24.32
CA GLY A 108 20.86 4.22 24.60
C GLY A 108 19.59 5.07 24.80
N PRO A 109 18.44 4.41 25.03
CA PRO A 109 17.15 5.08 25.22
C PRO A 109 16.98 5.74 26.60
N ASP A 110 17.92 5.53 27.51
CA ASP A 110 17.87 6.08 28.87
C ASP A 110 17.97 7.61 28.88
N GLY A 111 17.15 8.26 29.71
CA GLY A 111 17.18 9.72 29.88
C GLY A 111 16.71 10.53 28.66
N LEU A 112 16.05 9.88 27.69
CA LEU A 112 15.42 10.58 26.55
C LEU A 112 14.23 11.47 26.97
N GLY A 113 13.54 11.09 28.05
CA GLY A 113 12.31 11.76 28.48
C GLY A 113 11.20 11.63 27.42
N VAL A 114 10.18 12.50 27.52
CA VAL A 114 9.10 12.53 26.52
C VAL A 114 9.66 13.03 25.18
N LEU A 115 9.41 12.27 24.12
CA LEU A 115 9.78 12.58 22.74
C LEU A 115 8.55 13.13 21.99
N ASP A 116 8.78 14.08 21.09
CA ASP A 116 7.73 14.63 20.22
C ASP A 116 7.70 13.91 18.84
N LEU A 117 8.81 13.26 18.46
CA LEU A 117 8.95 12.54 17.19
C LEU A 117 10.11 11.53 17.25
N VAL A 118 9.89 10.35 16.69
CA VAL A 118 10.94 9.38 16.34
C VAL A 118 11.08 9.32 14.81
N VAL A 119 12.31 9.32 14.31
CA VAL A 119 12.63 9.13 12.90
C VAL A 119 13.35 7.80 12.74
N ASP A 120 12.72 6.87 12.04
CA ASP A 120 13.27 5.56 11.71
C ASP A 120 14.12 5.63 10.44
N GLY A 121 15.44 5.63 10.61
CA GLY A 121 16.44 5.49 9.55
C GLY A 121 17.34 4.28 9.77
N ILE A 122 16.80 3.18 10.33
CA ILE A 122 17.56 1.97 10.65
C ILE A 122 17.93 1.22 9.35
N THR A 123 16.94 0.88 8.53
CA THR A 123 17.13 0.23 7.23
C THR A 123 16.24 0.87 6.16
N GLY A 124 16.63 0.66 4.90
CA GLY A 124 15.84 1.04 3.73
C GLY A 124 15.74 -0.13 2.77
N ILE A 125 15.86 0.16 1.47
CA ILE A 125 15.91 -0.85 0.39
C ILE A 125 17.05 -1.88 0.49
N GLY A 126 17.98 -1.70 1.44
CA GLY A 126 19.07 -2.65 1.72
C GLY A 126 18.80 -3.60 2.91
N GLY A 127 17.72 -3.39 3.67
CA GLY A 127 17.33 -4.27 4.76
C GLY A 127 16.76 -5.60 4.24
N ARG A 128 17.00 -6.70 4.95
CA ARG A 128 16.40 -8.01 4.66
C ARG A 128 16.03 -8.71 5.95
N GLY A 129 14.91 -9.43 5.96
CA GLY A 129 14.58 -10.43 6.99
C GLY A 129 14.13 -9.87 8.34
N GLY A 130 13.56 -8.67 8.39
CA GLY A 130 13.05 -8.05 9.62
C GLY A 130 14.11 -7.30 10.44
N LEU A 131 13.65 -6.66 11.53
CA LEU A 131 14.52 -6.02 12.50
C LEU A 131 15.29 -7.05 13.33
N ARG A 132 16.52 -6.67 13.71
CA ARG A 132 17.30 -7.40 14.71
C ARG A 132 16.72 -7.19 16.10
N GLU A 133 16.98 -8.12 17.02
CA GLU A 133 16.40 -8.11 18.37
C GLU A 133 16.69 -6.81 19.15
N ASP A 134 17.92 -6.32 19.08
CA ASP A 134 18.36 -5.05 19.67
C ASP A 134 17.60 -3.83 19.10
N ALA A 135 17.41 -3.81 17.77
CA ALA A 135 16.63 -2.78 17.10
C ALA A 135 15.14 -2.85 17.47
N THR A 136 14.57 -4.06 17.59
CA THR A 136 13.19 -4.31 17.99
C THR A 136 12.92 -3.80 19.40
N GLU A 137 13.77 -4.17 20.37
CA GLU A 137 13.62 -3.71 21.76
C GLU A 137 13.69 -2.19 21.87
N LEU A 138 14.62 -1.59 21.12
CA LEU A 138 14.75 -0.14 21.06
C LEU A 138 13.49 0.52 20.49
N VAL A 139 12.99 0.05 19.34
CA VAL A 139 11.79 0.58 18.70
C VAL A 139 10.60 0.47 19.67
N HIS A 140 10.42 -0.67 20.34
CA HIS A 140 9.34 -0.85 21.32
C HIS A 140 9.47 0.11 22.50
N THR A 141 10.68 0.35 22.98
CA THR A 141 10.95 1.26 24.10
C THR A 141 10.58 2.69 23.76
N VAL A 142 11.01 3.19 22.60
CA VAL A 142 10.83 4.61 22.23
C VAL A 142 9.43 4.93 21.70
N THR A 143 8.67 3.91 21.28
CA THR A 143 7.29 4.06 20.78
C THR A 143 6.22 3.70 21.81
N ARG A 144 6.61 3.24 23.00
CA ARG A 144 5.68 2.82 24.07
C ARG A 144 4.63 3.88 24.43
N ASP A 145 5.02 5.14 24.42
CA ASP A 145 4.16 6.28 24.79
C ASP A 145 3.35 6.83 23.62
N ARG A 146 3.22 6.07 22.52
CA ARG A 146 2.57 6.49 21.26
C ARG A 146 3.21 7.73 20.63
N THR A 147 4.52 7.87 20.81
CA THR A 147 5.32 8.87 20.13
C THR A 147 5.15 8.70 18.61
N PRO A 148 4.85 9.76 17.85
CA PRO A 148 4.76 9.67 16.40
C PRO A 148 6.06 9.16 15.77
N VAL A 149 5.95 8.27 14.79
CA VAL A 149 7.09 7.69 14.06
C VAL A 149 7.02 8.09 12.58
N ILE A 150 8.11 8.64 12.07
CA ILE A 150 8.33 8.82 10.63
C ILE A 150 9.40 7.85 10.16
N ALA A 151 9.07 6.99 9.19
CA ALA A 151 10.05 6.14 8.53
C ALA A 151 10.72 6.86 7.34
N VAL A 152 12.02 6.64 7.20
CA VAL A 152 12.85 7.13 6.10
C VAL A 152 12.87 6.09 5.01
N ASP A 153 12.35 6.47 3.85
CA ASP A 153 12.16 5.67 2.65
C ASP A 153 11.18 4.49 2.75
N LEU A 154 11.43 3.58 3.69
CA LEU A 154 10.64 2.39 3.99
C LEU A 154 10.66 2.17 5.50
N PRO A 155 9.57 1.69 6.12
CA PRO A 155 9.62 1.24 7.51
C PRO A 155 10.66 0.13 7.67
N SER A 156 11.58 0.30 8.61
CA SER A 156 12.65 -0.66 8.80
C SER A 156 12.11 -2.03 9.17
N GLY A 157 12.56 -3.06 8.46
CA GLY A 157 12.14 -4.46 8.65
C GLY A 157 11.11 -4.98 7.64
N VAL A 158 10.61 -4.14 6.72
CA VAL A 158 9.74 -4.59 5.61
C VAL A 158 10.54 -4.90 4.35
N GLU A 159 10.05 -5.82 3.51
CA GLU A 159 10.65 -6.10 2.19
C GLU A 159 10.13 -5.11 1.14
N ALA A 160 11.06 -4.43 0.47
CA ALA A 160 10.78 -3.30 -0.42
C ALA A 160 10.06 -3.69 -1.73
N ASP A 161 10.32 -4.87 -2.28
CA ASP A 161 9.81 -5.29 -3.60
C ASP A 161 8.55 -6.15 -3.53
N THR A 162 8.40 -6.93 -2.47
CA THR A 162 7.30 -7.91 -2.34
C THR A 162 6.19 -7.44 -1.42
N GLY A 163 6.50 -6.54 -0.48
CA GLY A 163 5.61 -6.16 0.61
C GLY A 163 5.51 -7.21 1.72
N GLU A 164 6.33 -8.27 1.67
CA GLU A 164 6.40 -9.26 2.75
C GLU A 164 7.05 -8.68 4.01
N VAL A 165 6.65 -9.22 5.16
CA VAL A 165 7.21 -8.87 6.48
C VAL A 165 7.55 -10.18 7.18
N HIS A 166 8.85 -10.49 7.26
CA HIS A 166 9.35 -11.78 7.75
C HIS A 166 9.61 -11.83 9.27
N GLY A 167 9.39 -10.74 9.99
CA GLY A 167 9.65 -10.61 11.42
C GLY A 167 9.10 -9.31 11.99
N GLU A 168 9.75 -8.77 12.99
CA GLU A 168 9.40 -7.45 13.53
C GLU A 168 9.80 -6.34 12.57
N ALA A 169 8.93 -5.35 12.43
CA ALA A 169 9.13 -4.21 11.55
C ALA A 169 8.52 -2.96 12.19
N VAL A 170 9.13 -1.81 11.93
CA VAL A 170 8.61 -0.52 12.39
C VAL A 170 7.20 -0.32 11.85
N ARG A 171 6.29 0.17 12.70
CA ARG A 171 4.99 0.70 12.28
C ARG A 171 5.07 2.22 12.36
N ALA A 172 5.15 2.86 11.21
CA ALA A 172 5.23 4.30 11.10
C ALA A 172 3.85 4.95 11.02
N ASP A 173 3.70 6.13 11.59
CA ASP A 173 2.52 6.98 11.35
C ASP A 173 2.59 7.62 9.96
N ALA A 174 3.80 7.84 9.45
CA ALA A 174 4.06 8.26 8.09
C ALA A 174 5.41 7.74 7.56
N THR A 175 5.50 7.53 6.26
CA THR A 175 6.76 7.20 5.57
C THR A 175 7.06 8.27 4.54
N VAL A 176 8.28 8.80 4.57
CA VAL A 176 8.79 9.73 3.56
C VAL A 176 9.68 8.96 2.61
N THR A 177 9.21 8.74 1.38
CA THR A 177 9.96 8.02 0.34
C THR A 177 10.48 8.96 -0.72
N PHE A 178 11.56 8.58 -1.40
CA PHE A 178 12.33 9.46 -2.27
C PHE A 178 12.30 8.98 -3.72
N GLY A 179 12.10 9.93 -4.64
CA GLY A 179 12.14 9.73 -6.09
C GLY A 179 10.93 9.00 -6.64
N THR A 180 10.64 7.80 -6.11
CA THR A 180 9.47 7.00 -6.46
C THR A 180 9.05 6.10 -5.29
N TYR A 181 7.83 5.59 -5.36
CA TYR A 181 7.36 4.55 -4.45
C TYR A 181 8.07 3.22 -4.71
N LYS A 182 8.17 2.40 -3.68
CA LYS A 182 8.58 1.00 -3.76
C LYS A 182 7.33 0.11 -3.61
N PRO A 183 7.26 -1.06 -4.27
CA PRO A 183 6.08 -1.92 -4.19
C PRO A 183 5.63 -2.25 -2.76
N GLY A 184 6.56 -2.46 -1.83
CA GLY A 184 6.29 -2.75 -0.43
C GLY A 184 5.60 -1.61 0.34
N LEU A 185 5.59 -0.38 -0.19
CA LEU A 185 4.76 0.70 0.38
C LEU A 185 3.29 0.63 -0.05
N LEU A 186 2.98 -0.20 -1.05
CA LEU A 186 1.66 -0.26 -1.70
C LEU A 186 1.03 -1.67 -1.63
N ILE A 187 1.79 -2.68 -1.23
CA ILE A 187 1.35 -4.08 -1.09
C ILE A 187 1.32 -4.47 0.39
N ASP A 188 0.21 -5.09 0.81
CA ASP A 188 0.07 -5.67 2.16
C ASP A 188 0.88 -6.97 2.30
N PRO A 189 1.46 -7.25 3.49
CA PRO A 189 1.28 -6.53 4.77
C PRO A 189 2.14 -5.28 4.98
N ALA A 190 3.20 -5.05 4.21
CA ALA A 190 4.12 -3.92 4.46
C ALA A 190 3.46 -2.54 4.32
N ALA A 191 2.45 -2.38 3.46
CA ALA A 191 1.70 -1.12 3.34
C ALA A 191 1.03 -0.69 4.66
N GLU A 192 0.59 -1.64 5.50
CA GLU A 192 0.03 -1.35 6.84
C GLU A 192 1.07 -0.79 7.82
N HIS A 193 2.36 -0.97 7.54
CA HIS A 193 3.46 -0.46 8.35
C HIS A 193 3.89 0.95 7.96
N ALA A 194 3.51 1.42 6.78
CA ALA A 194 4.01 2.67 6.21
C ALA A 194 3.20 3.92 6.62
N GLY A 195 1.99 3.73 7.15
CA GLY A 195 1.11 4.84 7.52
C GLY A 195 0.84 5.79 6.34
N ALA A 196 0.87 7.10 6.60
CA ALA A 196 0.71 8.10 5.54
C ALA A 196 1.98 8.22 4.67
N LEU A 197 1.86 8.00 3.36
CA LEU A 197 2.98 8.14 2.44
C LEU A 197 3.18 9.59 1.97
N ARG A 198 4.43 10.05 2.00
CA ARG A 198 4.88 11.32 1.41
C ARG A 198 6.04 11.07 0.45
N LEU A 199 5.79 11.27 -0.84
CA LEU A 199 6.84 11.24 -1.85
C LEU A 199 7.58 12.58 -1.89
N VAL A 200 8.90 12.52 -1.77
CA VAL A 200 9.81 13.63 -2.02
C VAL A 200 10.43 13.41 -3.39
N ASP A 201 10.15 14.31 -4.31
CA ASP A 201 10.80 14.30 -5.62
C ASP A 201 12.28 14.71 -5.49
N ILE A 202 13.16 13.81 -5.93
CA ILE A 202 14.61 14.04 -5.98
C ILE A 202 15.11 14.18 -7.42
N GLY A 203 14.22 14.17 -8.41
CA GLY A 203 14.49 14.28 -9.84
C GLY A 203 14.70 12.95 -10.55
N LEU A 204 14.14 11.86 -10.02
CA LEU A 204 14.37 10.49 -10.53
C LEU A 204 13.50 10.14 -11.75
N GLU A 205 12.37 10.83 -11.93
CA GLU A 205 11.37 10.52 -12.96
C GLU A 205 11.93 10.31 -14.38
N PRO A 206 12.87 11.12 -14.91
CA PRO A 206 13.40 10.93 -16.27
C PRO A 206 14.22 9.64 -16.46
N GLU A 207 14.69 9.04 -15.36
CA GLU A 207 15.52 7.83 -15.37
C GLU A 207 14.69 6.55 -15.14
N LEU A 208 13.39 6.69 -14.81
CA LEU A 208 12.52 5.56 -14.53
C LEU A 208 11.93 5.01 -15.84
N PRO A 209 11.92 3.68 -16.02
CA PRO A 209 11.39 3.06 -17.23
C PRO A 209 9.86 3.10 -17.27
N GLU A 210 9.31 2.82 -18.45
CA GLU A 210 7.89 2.58 -18.68
C GLU A 210 7.68 1.16 -19.22
N PRO A 211 6.66 0.41 -18.75
CA PRO A 211 5.74 0.76 -17.66
C PRO A 211 6.38 0.62 -16.26
N PRO A 212 5.79 1.21 -15.21
CA PRO A 212 6.18 0.92 -13.83
C PRO A 212 5.88 -0.54 -13.45
N ASP A 213 6.57 -1.03 -12.42
CA ASP A 213 6.37 -2.38 -11.90
C ASP A 213 5.01 -2.53 -11.21
N LEU A 214 4.50 -1.46 -10.59
CA LEU A 214 3.19 -1.43 -9.96
C LEU A 214 2.55 -0.03 -10.03
N GLU A 215 1.23 0.00 -10.25
CA GLU A 215 0.43 1.23 -10.17
C GLU A 215 -0.70 1.08 -9.14
N ALA A 216 -0.84 2.06 -8.25
CA ALA A 216 -1.94 2.17 -7.32
C ALA A 216 -2.82 3.38 -7.64
N LEU A 217 -4.07 3.11 -8.02
CA LEU A 217 -5.06 4.14 -8.32
C LEU A 217 -5.30 5.03 -7.10
N GLN A 218 -5.37 6.33 -7.33
CA GLN A 218 -5.82 7.34 -6.37
C GLN A 218 -7.25 7.77 -6.72
N TYR A 219 -7.91 8.50 -5.82
CA TYR A 219 -9.28 8.98 -6.01
C TYR A 219 -9.50 9.68 -7.36
N ALA A 220 -8.59 10.57 -7.76
CA ALA A 220 -8.68 11.30 -9.02
C ALA A 220 -8.53 10.37 -10.24
N ASP A 221 -7.69 9.33 -10.13
CA ASP A 221 -7.51 8.35 -11.21
C ASP A 221 -8.78 7.53 -11.41
N VAL A 222 -9.37 7.05 -10.31
CA VAL A 222 -10.65 6.33 -10.36
C VAL A 222 -11.74 7.22 -10.94
N ALA A 223 -11.83 8.48 -10.50
CA ALA A 223 -12.82 9.42 -11.02
C ALA A 223 -12.67 9.66 -12.53
N ALA A 224 -11.43 9.74 -13.04
CA ALA A 224 -11.16 9.89 -14.47
C ALA A 224 -11.47 8.63 -15.29
N LEU A 225 -11.36 7.44 -14.67
CA LEU A 225 -11.66 6.15 -15.31
C LEU A 225 -13.16 5.82 -15.34
N LEU A 226 -13.97 6.45 -14.47
CA LEU A 226 -15.40 6.18 -14.39
C LEU A 226 -16.15 6.75 -15.62
N PRO A 227 -16.87 5.92 -16.39
CA PRO A 227 -17.67 6.41 -17.51
C PRO A 227 -18.79 7.35 -17.03
N VAL A 228 -18.86 8.55 -17.61
CA VAL A 228 -19.95 9.50 -17.36
C VAL A 228 -21.00 9.39 -18.47
N PRO A 229 -22.27 9.04 -18.17
CA PRO A 229 -23.32 8.95 -19.19
C PRO A 229 -23.61 10.31 -19.86
N GLY A 230 -23.54 10.36 -21.19
CA GLY A 230 -24.01 11.48 -22.02
C GLY A 230 -25.45 11.29 -22.53
N ALA A 231 -25.96 12.25 -23.31
CA ALA A 231 -27.35 12.26 -23.81
C ALA A 231 -27.77 10.98 -24.56
N GLU A 232 -26.85 10.37 -25.31
CA GLU A 232 -27.08 9.13 -26.08
C GLU A 232 -26.92 7.84 -25.26
N SER A 233 -26.78 7.94 -23.94
CA SER A 233 -26.52 6.79 -23.07
C SER A 233 -27.82 6.12 -22.63
N ASP A 234 -28.24 5.09 -23.34
CA ASP A 234 -29.34 4.22 -22.94
C ASP A 234 -28.90 3.05 -22.03
N LYS A 235 -29.87 2.28 -21.53
CA LYS A 235 -29.64 1.15 -20.62
C LYS A 235 -28.80 0.01 -21.20
N TYR A 236 -28.74 -0.13 -22.52
CA TYR A 236 -27.92 -1.13 -23.20
C TYR A 236 -26.54 -0.58 -23.58
N ARG A 237 -26.44 0.71 -23.93
CA ARG A 237 -25.17 1.37 -24.22
C ARG A 237 -24.30 1.52 -22.97
N ARG A 238 -24.91 1.72 -21.81
CA ARG A 238 -24.25 1.66 -20.49
C ARG A 238 -23.93 0.23 -20.03
N GLY A 239 -24.25 -0.78 -20.83
CA GLY A 239 -23.97 -2.19 -20.55
C GLY A 239 -24.97 -2.84 -19.61
N VAL A 240 -25.20 -4.13 -19.84
CA VAL A 240 -26.04 -5.00 -19.03
C VAL A 240 -25.15 -6.00 -18.29
N VAL A 241 -25.22 -5.99 -16.97
CA VAL A 241 -24.50 -6.95 -16.10
C VAL A 241 -25.45 -8.06 -15.69
N GLY A 242 -25.03 -9.30 -15.92
CA GLY A 242 -25.70 -10.49 -15.41
C GLY A 242 -25.07 -10.93 -14.09
N VAL A 243 -25.89 -11.34 -13.11
CA VAL A 243 -25.44 -11.75 -11.78
C VAL A 243 -25.99 -13.14 -11.48
N VAL A 244 -25.08 -14.08 -11.22
CA VAL A 244 -25.36 -15.44 -10.74
C VAL A 244 -24.72 -15.59 -9.36
N ALA A 245 -25.52 -15.35 -8.34
CA ALA A 245 -25.06 -15.27 -6.96
C ALA A 245 -26.15 -15.74 -6.00
N GLY A 246 -25.72 -16.09 -4.80
CA GLY A 246 -26.57 -16.56 -3.71
C GLY A 246 -26.89 -18.05 -3.78
N SER A 247 -27.28 -18.55 -2.61
CA SER A 247 -27.77 -19.89 -2.35
C SER A 247 -28.78 -19.80 -1.22
N GLU A 248 -29.46 -20.90 -0.88
CA GLU A 248 -30.32 -20.96 0.31
C GLU A 248 -29.57 -20.57 1.59
N ARG A 249 -28.28 -20.95 1.69
CA ARG A 249 -27.44 -20.63 2.84
C ARG A 249 -26.92 -19.19 2.82
N TYR A 250 -26.69 -18.64 1.63
CA TYR A 250 -26.10 -17.31 1.45
C TYR A 250 -26.95 -16.39 0.55
N PRO A 251 -28.22 -16.14 0.87
CA PRO A 251 -29.11 -15.35 0.02
C PRO A 251 -28.68 -13.88 -0.07
N GLY A 252 -28.04 -13.35 0.99
CA GLY A 252 -27.54 -11.98 1.01
C GLY A 252 -26.46 -11.69 -0.05
N ALA A 253 -25.73 -12.70 -0.52
CA ALA A 253 -24.72 -12.52 -1.56
C ALA A 253 -25.34 -12.07 -2.89
N ALA A 254 -26.54 -12.56 -3.21
CA ALA A 254 -27.31 -12.12 -4.38
C ALA A 254 -27.66 -10.62 -4.28
N VAL A 255 -28.21 -10.23 -3.13
CA VAL A 255 -28.65 -8.85 -2.87
C VAL A 255 -27.47 -7.88 -2.94
N LEU A 256 -26.33 -8.21 -2.32
CA LEU A 256 -25.14 -7.37 -2.34
C LEU A 256 -24.49 -7.27 -3.72
N ALA A 257 -24.43 -8.38 -4.47
CA ALA A 257 -23.87 -8.36 -5.83
C ALA A 257 -24.72 -7.52 -6.79
N VAL A 258 -26.05 -7.64 -6.72
CA VAL A 258 -26.97 -6.80 -7.50
C VAL A 258 -26.86 -5.33 -7.09
N ALA A 259 -26.80 -5.04 -5.78
CA ALA A 259 -26.60 -3.67 -5.30
C ALA A 259 -25.32 -3.04 -5.84
N GLY A 260 -24.21 -3.80 -5.84
CA GLY A 260 -22.92 -3.36 -6.37
C GLY A 260 -23.00 -3.06 -7.87
N ALA A 261 -23.62 -3.95 -8.66
CA ALA A 261 -23.77 -3.74 -10.10
C ALA A 261 -24.64 -2.52 -10.44
N LEU A 262 -25.77 -2.33 -9.72
CA LEU A 262 -26.65 -1.17 -9.91
C LEU A 262 -25.95 0.15 -9.56
N ARG A 263 -25.15 0.17 -8.48
CA ARG A 263 -24.40 1.36 -8.05
C ARG A 263 -23.12 1.59 -8.85
N GLY A 264 -22.62 0.57 -9.54
CA GLY A 264 -21.39 0.60 -10.34
C GLY A 264 -21.55 1.21 -11.73
N GLY A 265 -22.73 1.73 -12.08
CA GLY A 265 -22.97 2.42 -13.36
C GLY A 265 -23.51 1.54 -14.49
N ALA A 266 -23.84 0.27 -14.23
CA ALA A 266 -24.48 -0.59 -15.21
C ALA A 266 -25.83 -0.01 -15.66
N GLY A 267 -26.12 -0.07 -16.95
CA GLY A 267 -27.39 0.41 -17.50
C GLY A 267 -28.59 -0.46 -17.17
N ALA A 268 -28.38 -1.77 -17.02
CA ALA A 268 -29.35 -2.71 -16.47
C ALA A 268 -28.64 -3.87 -15.77
N VAL A 269 -29.31 -4.44 -14.77
CA VAL A 269 -28.81 -5.61 -14.03
C VAL A 269 -29.80 -6.75 -14.16
N ARG A 270 -29.32 -7.91 -14.61
CA ARG A 270 -30.10 -9.13 -14.71
C ARG A 270 -29.64 -10.12 -13.66
N TYR A 271 -30.56 -10.64 -12.87
CA TYR A 271 -30.22 -11.60 -11.82
C TYR A 271 -30.80 -12.98 -12.13
N VAL A 272 -29.98 -14.00 -11.88
CA VAL A 272 -30.34 -15.41 -12.03
C VAL A 272 -29.85 -16.17 -10.80
N GLY A 273 -30.77 -16.72 -10.00
CA GLY A 273 -30.41 -17.51 -8.83
C GLY A 273 -31.54 -17.61 -7.80
N PRO A 274 -31.31 -18.36 -6.71
CA PRO A 274 -32.32 -18.66 -5.71
C PRO A 274 -32.69 -17.47 -4.82
N GLY A 275 -31.96 -16.35 -4.89
CA GLY A 275 -32.21 -15.13 -4.12
C GLY A 275 -33.19 -14.14 -4.78
N ALA A 276 -33.97 -14.60 -5.76
CA ALA A 276 -34.86 -13.76 -6.59
C ALA A 276 -35.77 -12.84 -5.78
N ASP A 277 -36.50 -13.41 -4.81
CA ASP A 277 -37.47 -12.66 -4.00
C ASP A 277 -36.79 -11.61 -3.13
N ALA A 278 -35.65 -11.95 -2.51
CA ALA A 278 -34.87 -11.04 -1.71
C ALA A 278 -34.27 -9.89 -2.54
N VAL A 279 -33.86 -10.18 -3.78
CA VAL A 279 -33.37 -9.18 -4.73
C VAL A 279 -34.50 -8.22 -5.12
N ILE A 280 -35.65 -8.74 -5.57
CA ILE A 280 -36.80 -7.90 -6.00
C ILE A 280 -37.31 -7.06 -4.84
N ALA A 281 -37.42 -7.63 -3.63
CA ALA A 281 -37.89 -6.91 -2.45
C ALA A 281 -37.01 -5.70 -2.11
N ARG A 282 -35.69 -5.76 -2.41
CA ARG A 282 -34.76 -4.67 -2.10
C ARG A 282 -34.48 -3.74 -3.28
N PHE A 283 -34.47 -4.28 -4.49
CA PHE A 283 -34.08 -3.65 -5.76
C PHE A 283 -35.06 -4.06 -6.87
N PRO A 284 -36.29 -3.52 -6.87
CA PRO A 284 -37.30 -3.86 -7.87
C PRO A 284 -36.90 -3.50 -9.30
N GLU A 285 -35.90 -2.63 -9.49
CA GLU A 285 -35.30 -2.27 -10.77
C GLU A 285 -34.43 -3.39 -11.39
N ALA A 286 -34.07 -4.42 -10.62
CA ALA A 286 -33.33 -5.57 -11.12
C ALA A 286 -34.22 -6.52 -11.93
N LEU A 287 -33.72 -6.97 -13.09
CA LEU A 287 -34.44 -7.90 -13.96
C LEU A 287 -34.15 -9.33 -13.53
N VAL A 288 -35.05 -9.94 -12.76
CA VAL A 288 -34.90 -11.33 -12.32
C VAL A 288 -35.40 -12.29 -13.40
N HIS A 289 -34.61 -13.32 -13.67
CA HIS A 289 -34.95 -14.37 -14.62
C HIS A 289 -34.98 -15.74 -13.96
N ALA A 290 -36.07 -16.48 -14.21
CA ALA A 290 -36.15 -17.89 -13.88
C ALA A 290 -35.38 -18.75 -14.90
N GLY A 291 -34.81 -19.85 -14.41
CA GLY A 291 -34.05 -20.79 -15.24
C GLY A 291 -32.58 -20.42 -15.41
N PRO A 292 -31.88 -21.01 -16.39
CA PRO A 292 -30.43 -20.86 -16.51
C PRO A 292 -30.02 -19.46 -17.04
N PRO A 293 -28.76 -19.03 -16.80
CA PRO A 293 -28.22 -17.76 -17.29
C PRO A 293 -28.39 -17.53 -18.81
N SER A 294 -28.41 -18.60 -19.61
CA SER A 294 -28.65 -18.54 -21.06
C SER A 294 -30.02 -17.97 -21.45
N LYS A 295 -31.00 -17.98 -20.53
CA LYS A 295 -32.34 -17.42 -20.74
C LYS A 295 -32.50 -15.99 -20.22
N ALA A 296 -31.46 -15.40 -19.63
CA ALA A 296 -31.52 -14.01 -19.15
C ALA A 296 -31.50 -12.97 -20.29
N GLY A 297 -31.29 -13.38 -21.54
CA GLY A 297 -31.20 -12.48 -22.69
C GLY A 297 -29.85 -11.76 -22.76
N ARG A 298 -29.82 -10.56 -23.35
CA ARG A 298 -28.58 -9.83 -23.62
C ARG A 298 -27.90 -9.38 -22.33
N VAL A 299 -26.66 -9.84 -22.14
CA VAL A 299 -25.73 -9.49 -21.05
C VAL A 299 -24.33 -9.27 -21.66
N GLN A 300 -23.59 -8.26 -21.22
CA GLN A 300 -22.23 -7.97 -21.71
C GLN A 300 -21.17 -8.57 -20.78
N ALA A 301 -21.44 -8.61 -19.47
CA ALA A 301 -20.53 -9.17 -18.48
C ALA A 301 -21.31 -9.93 -17.41
N TRP A 302 -20.76 -11.05 -16.96
CA TRP A 302 -21.34 -11.90 -15.92
C TRP A 302 -20.51 -11.86 -14.65
N VAL A 303 -21.18 -11.66 -13.51
CA VAL A 303 -20.63 -11.91 -12.18
C VAL A 303 -21.18 -13.24 -11.70
N VAL A 304 -20.29 -14.21 -11.44
CA VAL A 304 -20.66 -15.56 -11.01
C VAL A 304 -19.81 -15.94 -9.81
N GLY A 305 -20.42 -16.53 -8.78
CA GLY A 305 -19.68 -17.06 -7.62
C GLY A 305 -20.17 -16.63 -6.25
N PRO A 306 -20.49 -15.34 -5.99
CA PRO A 306 -20.78 -14.88 -4.64
C PRO A 306 -21.87 -15.69 -3.96
N GLY A 307 -21.52 -16.41 -2.88
CA GLY A 307 -22.48 -17.19 -2.10
C GLY A 307 -23.12 -18.38 -2.80
N LEU A 308 -22.57 -18.89 -3.91
CA LEU A 308 -23.10 -20.11 -4.56
C LEU A 308 -22.94 -21.38 -3.69
N GLY A 309 -22.05 -21.35 -2.69
CA GLY A 309 -21.72 -22.49 -1.83
C GLY A 309 -20.81 -23.53 -2.51
N ASP A 310 -20.39 -24.54 -1.76
CA ASP A 310 -19.46 -25.59 -2.22
C ASP A 310 -20.19 -26.79 -2.88
N GLY A 311 -21.51 -26.66 -3.07
CA GLY A 311 -22.37 -27.71 -3.61
C GLY A 311 -22.20 -27.93 -5.10
N GLY A 312 -21.21 -28.74 -5.49
CA GLY A 312 -21.42 -29.81 -6.48
C GLY A 312 -21.90 -29.48 -7.89
N GLN A 313 -21.78 -28.25 -8.41
CA GLN A 313 -21.78 -28.01 -9.86
C GLN A 313 -20.42 -27.48 -10.33
N ARG A 314 -19.40 -28.33 -10.21
CA ARG A 314 -18.21 -28.24 -11.06
C ARG A 314 -18.60 -28.55 -12.51
N ARG A 315 -19.11 -27.54 -13.21
CA ARG A 315 -18.89 -27.25 -14.65
C ARG A 315 -19.84 -26.13 -15.06
N PRO A 316 -19.36 -24.94 -15.48
CA PRO A 316 -20.05 -24.29 -16.58
C PRO A 316 -19.97 -25.23 -17.79
N PRO A 317 -21.04 -25.43 -18.59
CA PRO A 317 -20.86 -25.98 -19.92
C PRO A 317 -19.84 -25.09 -20.63
N SER A 318 -18.81 -25.70 -21.21
CA SER A 318 -17.84 -25.01 -22.04
C SER A 318 -18.56 -24.01 -22.95
N PRO A 319 -18.20 -22.72 -22.97
CA PRO A 319 -18.40 -22.01 -24.22
C PRO A 319 -17.45 -22.70 -25.18
N MET A 320 -17.99 -23.40 -26.18
CA MET A 320 -17.28 -23.47 -27.44
C MET A 320 -17.10 -22.02 -27.86
N CYS A 321 -15.98 -21.41 -27.45
CA CYS A 321 -15.42 -20.29 -28.17
C CYS A 321 -15.18 -20.83 -29.58
N SER A 322 -16.10 -20.56 -30.50
CA SER A 322 -15.71 -20.41 -31.88
C SER A 322 -14.59 -19.37 -31.88
N PRO A 323 -13.40 -19.70 -32.41
CA PRO A 323 -12.33 -18.72 -32.47
C PRO A 323 -12.83 -17.50 -33.26
N PRO A 324 -12.52 -16.27 -32.85
CA PRO A 324 -12.72 -15.15 -33.75
C PRO A 324 -11.84 -15.43 -34.98
N MET A 325 -12.43 -15.38 -36.17
CA MET A 325 -11.65 -15.15 -37.38
C MET A 325 -11.02 -13.76 -37.28
N CYS A 326 -9.89 -13.66 -36.60
CA CYS A 326 -8.96 -12.56 -36.80
C CYS A 326 -8.35 -12.71 -38.19
N ARG A 327 -8.94 -12.03 -39.19
CA ARG A 327 -8.19 -11.67 -40.39
C ARG A 327 -7.18 -10.59 -39.96
N CYS A 328 -5.97 -11.02 -39.62
CA CYS A 328 -4.82 -10.15 -39.51
C CYS A 328 -4.09 -10.18 -40.86
N SER A 329 -4.32 -9.16 -41.68
CA SER A 329 -3.56 -8.92 -42.90
C SER A 329 -2.30 -8.13 -42.55
N SER A 330 -1.28 -8.77 -42.00
CA SER A 330 0.10 -8.27 -42.07
C SER A 330 1.10 -9.35 -41.66
N THR A 331 1.94 -9.73 -42.60
CA THR A 331 3.14 -10.53 -42.40
C THR A 331 4.18 -9.71 -41.66
N ARG A 332 4.32 -9.91 -40.35
CA ARG A 332 5.58 -9.68 -39.62
C ARG A 332 5.65 -10.57 -38.39
N THR A 333 6.77 -11.26 -38.31
CA THR A 333 7.21 -12.29 -37.36
C THR A 333 7.26 -11.82 -35.91
N GLY A 334 6.80 -12.67 -34.98
CA GLY A 334 7.26 -12.67 -33.59
C GLY A 334 6.20 -12.40 -32.51
N CYS A 335 5.24 -13.31 -32.30
CA CYS A 335 4.49 -13.40 -31.03
C CYS A 335 4.61 -14.82 -30.48
N GLY A 336 5.35 -14.99 -29.38
CA GLY A 336 5.44 -16.24 -28.64
C GLY A 336 4.21 -16.43 -27.76
N CYS A 337 3.47 -17.52 -27.97
CA CYS A 337 2.33 -17.91 -27.15
C CYS A 337 2.84 -18.55 -25.84
N TRP A 338 2.63 -17.87 -24.70
CA TRP A 338 2.82 -18.46 -23.37
C TRP A 338 1.69 -19.45 -23.06
N THR A 339 2.04 -20.69 -22.73
CA THR A 339 1.11 -21.70 -22.20
C THR A 339 1.26 -21.79 -20.67
N PRO A 340 0.17 -21.74 -19.87
CA PRO A 340 0.29 -21.93 -18.42
C PRO A 340 0.43 -23.42 -18.08
N ARG A 341 1.48 -23.79 -17.34
CA ARG A 341 1.63 -25.13 -16.75
C ARG A 341 0.68 -25.27 -15.54
N PRO A 342 0.01 -26.43 -15.36
CA PRO A 342 -0.80 -26.67 -14.17
C PRO A 342 0.07 -26.94 -12.93
N TYR A 343 -0.32 -26.36 -11.80
CA TYR A 343 0.22 -26.68 -10.46
C TYR A 343 -0.04 -28.16 -10.13
N GLY A 344 1.04 -28.94 -9.95
CA GLY A 344 0.98 -30.28 -9.38
C GLY A 344 0.96 -30.23 -7.84
N PRO A 345 0.41 -31.24 -7.14
CA PRO A 345 0.40 -31.28 -5.69
C PRO A 345 1.83 -31.54 -5.15
N GLY A 346 2.25 -30.75 -4.17
CA GLY A 346 3.54 -30.92 -3.49
C GLY A 346 3.63 -32.24 -2.69
N PRO A 347 4.85 -32.66 -2.31
CA PRO A 347 5.09 -33.95 -1.66
C PRO A 347 4.54 -33.98 -0.22
N PRO A 348 4.20 -35.17 0.31
CA PRO A 348 3.64 -35.30 1.65
C PRO A 348 4.69 -35.04 2.74
N ARG A 349 4.28 -34.35 3.80
CA ARG A 349 5.09 -34.18 5.03
C ARG A 349 5.19 -35.49 5.80
N PRO A 350 6.34 -35.82 6.42
CA PRO A 350 6.49 -37.04 7.20
C PRO A 350 5.72 -36.96 8.53
N SER A 351 5.02 -38.03 8.85
CA SER A 351 4.29 -38.28 10.10
C SER A 351 5.24 -38.54 11.27
N SER A 352 5.08 -37.82 12.38
CA SER A 352 5.66 -38.17 13.68
C SER A 352 4.60 -38.82 14.60
N PRO A 353 4.99 -39.73 15.51
CA PRO A 353 4.08 -40.66 16.15
C PRO A 353 3.30 -40.06 17.32
N ARG A 354 2.05 -40.52 17.44
CA ARG A 354 1.12 -40.24 18.55
C ARG A 354 1.68 -40.76 19.88
N THR A 355 1.84 -39.88 20.86
CA THR A 355 1.84 -40.25 22.28
C THR A 355 0.52 -39.79 22.91
N ARG A 356 -0.08 -40.70 23.68
CA ARG A 356 -1.41 -40.57 24.31
C ARG A 356 -1.34 -39.64 25.52
N GLY A 357 -2.15 -38.58 25.54
CA GLY A 357 -2.41 -37.75 26.71
C GLY A 357 -3.91 -37.44 26.84
N ARG A 358 -4.47 -37.64 28.04
CA ARG A 358 -5.89 -37.46 28.40
C ARG A 358 -6.41 -36.02 28.13
N PRO A 359 -7.72 -35.83 27.88
CA PRO A 359 -8.28 -34.50 27.60
C PRO A 359 -8.59 -33.73 28.90
N PRO A 360 -8.37 -32.40 28.95
CA PRO A 360 -9.04 -31.56 29.93
C PRO A 360 -10.37 -31.03 29.39
N ARG A 361 -11.30 -30.88 30.34
CA ARG A 361 -12.73 -30.60 30.16
C ARG A 361 -12.98 -29.18 29.63
N CYS A 362 -13.84 -29.05 28.61
CA CYS A 362 -14.44 -27.77 28.23
C CYS A 362 -15.50 -27.39 29.28
N SER A 363 -15.28 -26.29 29.99
CA SER A 363 -16.34 -25.59 30.73
C SER A 363 -16.74 -24.35 29.92
N ALA A 364 -18.01 -24.31 29.54
CA ALA A 364 -18.60 -23.18 28.85
C ALA A 364 -18.84 -22.04 29.85
N ARG A 365 -18.30 -20.84 29.55
CA ARG A 365 -18.77 -19.58 30.13
C ARG A 365 -19.19 -18.64 29.00
N PRO A 366 -20.34 -17.94 29.12
CA PRO A 366 -20.88 -17.11 28.06
C PRO A 366 -20.13 -15.78 27.97
N VAL A 367 -19.69 -15.41 26.76
CA VAL A 367 -19.14 -14.07 26.49
C VAL A 367 -20.29 -13.08 26.44
N ARG A 368 -20.30 -12.15 27.40
CA ARG A 368 -21.20 -10.99 27.44
C ARG A 368 -20.85 -10.02 26.32
N ARG A 369 -21.91 -9.43 25.75
CA ARG A 369 -21.87 -8.32 24.78
C ARG A 369 -21.04 -7.14 25.32
N SER A 370 -20.17 -6.59 24.48
CA SER A 370 -19.62 -5.25 24.62
C SER A 370 -19.75 -4.50 23.29
N SER A 371 -20.37 -3.33 23.38
CA SER A 371 -20.66 -2.34 22.32
C SER A 371 -19.39 -1.68 21.75
N PRO A 372 -19.48 -0.78 20.74
CA PRO A 372 -18.49 -0.65 19.67
C PRO A 372 -17.21 0.08 20.08
N VAL A 373 -16.08 -0.43 19.63
CA VAL A 373 -14.80 0.26 19.66
C VAL A 373 -14.85 1.42 18.66
N GLY A 374 -14.76 2.64 19.19
CA GLY A 374 -14.56 3.84 18.40
C GLY A 374 -13.23 3.75 17.65
N SER A 375 -13.28 4.10 16.36
CA SER A 375 -12.12 4.34 15.52
C SER A 375 -11.18 5.37 16.18
N PRO A 376 -9.86 5.12 16.25
CA PRO A 376 -8.92 6.18 16.57
C PRO A 376 -8.99 7.21 15.45
N ARG A 377 -9.17 8.47 15.83
CA ARG A 377 -9.20 9.62 14.92
C ARG A 377 -7.93 9.59 14.06
N CYS A 378 -8.08 9.29 12.76
CA CYS A 378 -7.07 9.63 11.78
C CYS A 378 -6.81 11.14 11.91
N ALA A 379 -5.58 11.53 12.24
CA ALA A 379 -5.16 12.91 12.05
C ALA A 379 -5.36 13.23 10.56
N ASN A 380 -6.24 14.18 10.24
CA ASN A 380 -6.53 14.58 8.87
C ASN A 380 -5.26 15.12 8.21
N TRP A 381 -4.63 14.31 7.37
CA TRP A 381 -3.64 14.77 6.39
C TRP A 381 -4.39 15.23 5.13
N PRO A 382 -4.32 16.51 4.74
CA PRO A 382 -4.78 16.88 3.41
C PRO A 382 -3.81 16.33 2.35
N PRO A 383 -4.28 15.96 1.15
CA PRO A 383 -3.42 15.67 0.02
C PRO A 383 -2.54 16.88 -0.31
N ALA A 384 -1.34 16.63 -0.83
CA ALA A 384 -0.44 17.69 -1.30
C ALA A 384 -1.17 18.59 -2.31
N THR A 385 -1.29 19.88 -1.98
CA THR A 385 -1.84 20.89 -2.87
C THR A 385 -0.89 21.09 -4.05
N ALA A 386 -1.37 20.83 -5.27
CA ALA A 386 -0.70 21.21 -6.50
C ALA A 386 -0.50 22.75 -6.56
N PRO A 387 0.59 23.25 -7.18
CA PRO A 387 0.78 24.68 -7.34
C PRO A 387 -0.28 25.28 -8.29
N PRO A 388 -0.67 26.56 -8.10
CA PRO A 388 -1.69 27.19 -8.94
C PRO A 388 -1.18 27.36 -10.38
N CYS A 389 -1.98 26.91 -11.35
CA CYS A 389 -1.77 27.19 -12.77
C CYS A 389 -1.86 28.70 -13.03
N SER A 390 -0.75 29.32 -13.44
CA SER A 390 -0.75 30.69 -13.96
C SER A 390 -1.35 30.68 -15.37
N SER A 391 -2.53 31.29 -15.53
CA SER A 391 -3.13 31.59 -16.83
C SER A 391 -2.30 32.64 -17.57
N ARG A 392 -1.64 32.27 -18.67
CA ARG A 392 -1.15 33.23 -19.67
C ARG A 392 -2.26 33.45 -20.71
N ALA A 393 -2.72 34.69 -20.83
CA ALA A 393 -3.53 35.15 -21.94
C ALA A 393 -2.70 35.20 -23.24
N PRO A 394 -3.29 34.99 -24.44
CA PRO A 394 -2.56 35.10 -25.69
C PRO A 394 -2.38 36.59 -26.09
N PRO A 395 -1.26 36.94 -26.78
CA PRO A 395 -1.02 38.30 -27.29
C PRO A 395 -1.83 38.57 -28.59
N PRO A 396 -1.97 39.86 -29.00
CA PRO A 396 -3.02 40.33 -29.91
C PRO A 396 -2.95 39.81 -31.34
#